data_AF-A0A6I9YZM6-F1
#
_entry.id   AF-A0A6I9YZM6-F1
#
_cell.length_a   1.000
_cell.length_b   1.000
_cell.length_c   1.000
_cell.angle_alpha   90.00
_cell.angle_beta   90.00
_cell.angle_gamma   90.00
#
_symmetry.space_group_name_H-M   'P 1'
#
loop_
_entity.id
_entity.type
_entity.pdbx_description
1 polymer ?
#
loop_
_entity_poly.entity_id
_entity_poly.type
_entity_poly.pdbx_seq_one_letter_code
_entity_poly.pdbx_strand_id
1 'polypeptide(L)'
;MDGDKTSVFHDVDGSVSEYPGSYLIKEDNWLIKHRDCIEVPDWRGSICSGSYAQVYIQAYKSSNLKMKIIKNDFYTHPLYLEGALSKSTHYQQYQPVITLQKGYTIHWDKAAPEELTIWLINFNKNDWIQVGFCYPKGTTFSILSDIHDRLLKKTYKTGVFYPALQMDKLEYRYPTKGYYYWDEDTGLLFLKLKAQHEKEPFAFCSNRGCERIRIKANIPKQTGTSDCEALAYPKYAEKPTVDVPMPKKLPSAHMIKKDHFVELKIESYKTKYYHLKDDFAYISVDGKSFYLSEEGIQVVVIDGHEGKIVNRMSFKNIILHGIPAQIINYVNNIRNNSIVVMTSKGRFVSRSPWTKVLETLGAKPGFKLKDKMAFVGYKGSFRPFWIKLETDEDAVRIFQALPVPVVKKMKL
;
A
#
# COMPACT_ATOMS: atom_id res chain seq x y z
N MET A 1 -17.27 5.92 1.30
CA MET A 1 -17.45 5.87 2.77
C MET A 1 -16.22 5.25 3.40
N ASP A 2 -15.90 5.56 4.65
CA ASP A 2 -14.67 5.08 5.31
C ASP A 2 -14.54 3.55 5.33
N GLY A 3 -15.63 2.82 5.54
CA GLY A 3 -15.61 1.35 5.55
C GLY A 3 -15.14 0.72 4.24
N ASP A 4 -15.39 1.35 3.09
CA ASP A 4 -14.86 0.91 1.79
C ASP A 4 -13.34 1.11 1.73
N LYS A 5 -12.87 2.29 2.14
CA LYS A 5 -11.44 2.65 2.16
C LYS A 5 -10.60 1.76 3.09
N THR A 6 -11.18 1.31 4.20
CA THR A 6 -10.50 0.50 5.21
C THR A 6 -10.83 -0.99 5.10
N SER A 7 -11.45 -1.43 4.00
CA SER A 7 -11.81 -2.83 3.79
C SER A 7 -10.57 -3.71 3.67
N VAL A 8 -10.62 -4.87 4.33
CA VAL A 8 -9.59 -5.89 4.32
C VAL A 8 -10.26 -7.27 4.42
N PHE A 9 -9.78 -8.24 3.64
CA PHE A 9 -10.24 -9.62 3.68
C PHE A 9 -9.03 -10.57 3.79
N HIS A 10 -9.05 -11.50 4.74
CA HIS A 10 -7.97 -12.46 4.95
C HIS A 10 -8.30 -13.78 4.24
N ASP A 11 -7.54 -14.12 3.21
CA ASP A 11 -7.67 -15.35 2.45
C ASP A 11 -6.76 -16.43 3.04
N VAL A 12 -7.28 -17.15 4.05
CA VAL A 12 -6.50 -18.10 4.86
C VAL A 12 -5.97 -19.26 4.01
N ASP A 13 -6.80 -19.82 3.13
CA ASP A 13 -6.48 -21.01 2.35
C ASP A 13 -6.03 -20.71 0.91
N GLY A 14 -6.15 -19.47 0.45
CA GLY A 14 -5.75 -19.06 -0.90
C GLY A 14 -6.82 -19.36 -1.95
N SER A 15 -8.05 -19.73 -1.56
CA SER A 15 -9.10 -20.13 -2.50
C SER A 15 -9.62 -18.99 -3.38
N VAL A 16 -9.36 -17.74 -2.98
CA VAL A 16 -9.74 -16.51 -3.70
C VAL A 16 -8.56 -15.91 -4.45
N SER A 17 -7.43 -15.76 -3.76
CA SER A 17 -6.23 -15.06 -4.23
C SER A 17 -5.23 -15.97 -4.94
N GLU A 18 -5.25 -17.27 -4.66
CA GLU A 18 -4.19 -18.25 -4.95
C GLU A 18 -2.95 -18.13 -4.07
N TYR A 19 -2.98 -17.26 -3.05
CA TYR A 19 -1.88 -17.05 -2.11
C TYR A 19 -2.37 -17.25 -0.67
N PRO A 20 -2.17 -18.44 -0.08
CA PRO A 20 -2.67 -18.76 1.26
C PRO A 20 -2.08 -17.84 2.33
N GLY A 21 -2.93 -17.36 3.23
CA GLY A 21 -2.57 -16.41 4.30
C GLY A 21 -2.35 -14.98 3.81
N SER A 22 -2.75 -14.66 2.58
CA SER A 22 -2.68 -13.29 2.05
C SER A 22 -3.93 -12.48 2.42
N TYR A 23 -3.81 -11.17 2.28
CA TYR A 23 -4.91 -10.24 2.49
C TYR A 23 -5.28 -9.54 1.18
N LEU A 24 -6.57 -9.44 0.92
CA LEU A 24 -7.12 -8.61 -0.15
C LEU A 24 -7.44 -7.23 0.41
N ILE A 25 -6.84 -6.21 -0.19
CA ILE A 25 -6.97 -4.82 0.22
C ILE A 25 -7.42 -3.95 -0.96
N LYS A 26 -8.01 -2.80 -0.67
CA LYS A 26 -8.30 -1.78 -1.69
C LYS A 26 -7.01 -1.20 -2.29
N GLU A 27 -7.00 -0.91 -3.59
CA GLU A 27 -5.80 -0.49 -4.34
C GLU A 27 -5.06 0.74 -3.79
N ASP A 28 -5.79 1.65 -3.14
CA ASP A 28 -5.33 2.95 -2.65
C ASP A 28 -5.15 3.00 -1.12
N ASN A 29 -5.31 1.88 -0.41
CA ASN A 29 -5.10 1.83 1.03
C ASN A 29 -3.62 1.59 1.38
N TRP A 30 -2.82 2.67 1.29
CA TRP A 30 -1.39 2.64 1.57
C TRP A 30 -1.01 2.47 3.05
N LEU A 31 -1.99 2.45 3.97
CA LEU A 31 -1.73 2.11 5.38
C LEU A 31 -1.39 0.63 5.58
N ILE A 32 -1.86 -0.23 4.66
CA ILE A 32 -1.69 -1.68 4.67
C ILE A 32 -1.09 -2.22 3.36
N LYS A 33 -0.72 -1.33 2.43
CA LYS A 33 0.04 -1.70 1.22
C LYS A 33 1.55 -1.63 1.48
N HIS A 34 2.30 -2.45 0.78
CA HIS A 34 3.76 -2.40 0.68
C HIS A 34 4.20 -2.69 -0.76
N ARG A 35 5.50 -2.52 -1.05
CA ARG A 35 6.03 -2.58 -2.43
C ARG A 35 5.89 -3.94 -3.11
N ASP A 36 5.71 -5.00 -2.34
CA ASP A 36 5.62 -6.37 -2.85
C ASP A 36 4.19 -6.90 -2.93
N CYS A 37 3.19 -6.06 -2.61
CA CYS A 37 1.80 -6.37 -2.92
C CYS A 37 1.61 -6.58 -4.42
N ILE A 38 0.77 -7.55 -4.78
CA ILE A 38 0.41 -7.87 -6.16
C ILE A 38 -0.88 -7.12 -6.49
N GLU A 39 -0.85 -6.26 -7.49
CA GLU A 39 -2.06 -5.56 -7.95
C GLU A 39 -3.00 -6.55 -8.65
N VAL A 40 -4.29 -6.49 -8.33
CA VAL A 40 -5.34 -7.20 -9.07
C VAL A 40 -6.27 -6.14 -9.65
N PRO A 41 -5.97 -5.62 -10.85
CA PRO A 41 -6.70 -4.49 -11.42
C PRO A 41 -8.21 -4.75 -11.49
N ASP A 42 -8.59 -6.00 -11.73
CA ASP A 42 -9.98 -6.44 -11.86
C ASP A 42 -10.81 -6.25 -10.61
N TRP A 43 -10.14 -6.24 -9.46
CA TRP A 43 -10.77 -6.02 -8.17
C TRP A 43 -10.64 -4.58 -7.71
N ARG A 44 -9.90 -3.72 -8.45
CA ARG A 44 -9.39 -2.43 -7.94
C ARG A 44 -8.76 -2.62 -6.55
N GLY A 45 -7.97 -3.69 -6.44
CA GLY A 45 -7.45 -4.19 -5.18
C GLY A 45 -6.03 -4.71 -5.32
N SER A 46 -5.50 -5.23 -4.22
CA SER A 46 -4.18 -5.83 -4.17
C SER A 46 -4.17 -7.01 -3.20
N ILE A 47 -3.36 -8.02 -3.53
CA ILE A 47 -3.03 -9.14 -2.65
C ILE A 47 -1.75 -8.74 -1.91
N CYS A 48 -1.80 -8.72 -0.58
CA CYS A 48 -0.71 -8.26 0.26
C CYS A 48 -0.45 -9.22 1.43
N SER A 49 0.77 -9.24 1.93
CA SER A 49 1.13 -9.89 3.19
C SER A 49 1.34 -8.83 4.27
N GLY A 50 1.09 -9.19 5.53
CA GLY A 50 1.33 -8.26 6.61
C GLY A 50 0.74 -8.71 7.93
N SER A 51 1.15 -8.00 8.98
CA SER A 51 0.53 -8.09 10.30
C SER A 51 -0.29 -6.83 10.50
N TYR A 52 -1.61 -6.98 10.48
CA TYR A 52 -2.55 -5.87 10.54
C TYR A 52 -3.34 -5.88 11.84
N ALA A 53 -3.65 -4.68 12.32
CA ALA A 53 -4.58 -4.46 13.41
C ALA A 53 -5.45 -3.24 13.10
N GLN A 54 -6.44 -2.99 13.94
CA GLN A 54 -7.34 -1.85 13.78
C GLN A 54 -7.20 -0.91 14.97
N VAL A 55 -7.28 0.39 14.70
CA VAL A 55 -7.25 1.40 15.75
C VAL A 55 -8.57 2.16 15.70
N TYR A 56 -9.30 2.24 16.80
CA TYR A 56 -10.44 3.16 16.88
C TYR A 56 -9.99 4.48 17.48
N ILE A 57 -10.19 5.57 16.75
CA ILE A 57 -9.83 6.91 17.18
C ILE A 57 -11.13 7.68 17.37
N GLN A 58 -11.43 8.01 18.61
CA GLN A 58 -12.63 8.76 18.99
C GLN A 58 -12.26 10.19 19.34
N ALA A 59 -12.71 11.14 18.51
CA ALA A 59 -12.54 12.57 18.70
C ALA A 59 -13.80 13.17 19.33
N TYR A 60 -13.72 13.50 20.62
CA TYR A 60 -14.87 14.00 21.37
C TYR A 60 -15.21 15.44 21.00
N LYS A 61 -16.52 15.77 21.07
CA LYS A 61 -17.08 17.11 20.78
C LYS A 61 -16.70 17.66 19.39
N SER A 62 -16.39 16.78 18.44
CA SER A 62 -15.81 17.13 17.13
C SER A 62 -16.65 16.52 15.98
N SER A 63 -17.95 16.85 15.93
CA SER A 63 -18.96 16.13 15.12
C SER A 63 -18.85 16.25 13.59
N ASN A 64 -17.87 17.01 13.06
CA ASN A 64 -17.61 17.14 11.62
C ASN A 64 -16.10 17.30 11.33
N LEU A 65 -15.26 16.72 12.18
CA LEU A 65 -13.82 16.68 11.96
C LEU A 65 -13.52 15.60 10.90
N LYS A 66 -12.59 15.85 9.98
CA LYS A 66 -12.04 14.83 9.09
C LYS A 66 -10.61 14.55 9.50
N MET A 67 -10.24 13.28 9.45
CA MET A 67 -8.92 12.80 9.82
C MET A 67 -8.12 12.47 8.56
N LYS A 68 -6.87 12.92 8.51
CA LYS A 68 -5.88 12.47 7.53
C LYS A 68 -4.82 11.67 8.29
N ILE A 69 -4.59 10.42 7.87
CA ILE A 69 -3.57 9.55 8.44
C ILE A 69 -2.55 9.18 7.35
N ILE A 70 -1.27 9.23 7.73
CA ILE A 70 -0.14 9.03 6.84
C ILE A 70 0.75 7.95 7.45
N LYS A 71 1.13 6.94 6.66
CA LYS A 71 2.12 5.93 7.06
C LYS A 71 3.50 6.45 6.68
N ASN A 72 4.43 6.51 7.64
CA ASN A 72 5.71 7.22 7.49
C ASN A 72 6.58 6.68 6.33
N ASP A 73 6.49 5.38 6.03
CA ASP A 73 7.22 4.74 4.94
C ASP A 73 6.58 4.94 3.55
N PHE A 74 5.34 5.41 3.48
CA PHE A 74 4.62 5.79 2.25
C PHE A 74 3.98 7.17 2.40
N TYR A 75 4.74 8.15 2.89
CA TYR A 75 4.20 9.44 3.31
C TYR A 75 3.52 10.27 2.21
N THR A 76 3.82 10.01 0.94
CA THR A 76 3.18 10.67 -0.20
C THR A 76 1.77 10.14 -0.52
N HIS A 77 1.28 9.15 0.24
CA HIS A 77 -0.02 8.49 0.02
C HIS A 77 -0.91 8.58 1.27
N PRO A 78 -1.41 9.77 1.62
CA PRO A 78 -2.29 9.96 2.76
C PRO A 78 -3.65 9.26 2.58
N LEU A 79 -4.22 8.74 3.67
CA LEU A 79 -5.60 8.27 3.72
C LEU A 79 -6.48 9.28 4.47
N TYR A 80 -7.60 9.65 3.85
CA TYR A 80 -8.58 10.59 4.42
C TYR A 80 -9.83 9.85 4.89
N LEU A 81 -10.25 10.10 6.13
CA LEU A 81 -11.39 9.50 6.79
C LEU A 81 -12.37 10.58 7.28
N GLU A 82 -13.65 10.41 6.96
CA GLU A 82 -14.73 11.35 7.33
C GLU A 82 -15.30 11.07 8.73
N GLY A 83 -15.08 9.85 9.21
CA GLY A 83 -15.59 9.28 10.45
C GLY A 83 -16.94 8.59 10.26
N ALA A 84 -17.12 7.50 11.00
CA ALA A 84 -18.18 6.53 10.79
C ALA A 84 -19.51 6.87 11.49
N LEU A 85 -19.52 7.82 12.42
CA LEU A 85 -20.72 8.17 13.19
C LEU A 85 -21.42 9.39 12.60
N SER A 86 -22.75 9.38 12.68
CA SER A 86 -23.57 10.53 12.29
C SER A 86 -23.41 11.68 13.27
N LYS A 87 -23.81 12.89 12.84
CA LYS A 87 -23.65 14.16 13.56
C LYS A 87 -24.30 14.24 14.95
N SER A 88 -25.09 13.23 15.36
CA SER A 88 -25.84 13.21 16.64
C SER A 88 -25.10 12.55 17.80
N THR A 89 -23.83 12.15 17.62
CA THR A 89 -23.04 11.46 18.65
C THR A 89 -22.07 12.42 19.35
N HIS A 90 -21.71 12.13 20.61
CA HIS A 90 -20.82 12.97 21.42
C HIS A 90 -19.35 12.96 20.97
N TYR A 91 -19.00 12.11 19.98
CA TYR A 91 -17.67 11.98 19.41
C TYR A 91 -17.75 11.52 17.96
N GLN A 92 -16.76 11.86 17.15
CA GLN A 92 -16.57 11.26 15.83
C GLN A 92 -15.61 10.07 15.95
N GLN A 93 -15.87 8.97 15.23
CA GLN A 93 -15.04 7.76 15.28
C GLN A 93 -14.42 7.42 13.93
N TYR A 94 -13.11 7.22 13.92
CA TYR A 94 -12.35 6.71 12.76
C TYR A 94 -11.82 5.31 13.07
N GLN A 95 -11.76 4.44 12.05
CA GLN A 95 -11.41 3.03 12.24
C GLN A 95 -10.40 2.52 11.21
N PRO A 96 -9.23 3.18 11.02
CA PRO A 96 -8.22 2.70 10.09
C PRO A 96 -7.70 1.31 10.47
N VAL A 97 -7.49 0.48 9.45
CA VAL A 97 -6.65 -0.71 9.55
C VAL A 97 -5.21 -0.28 9.27
N ILE A 98 -4.29 -0.72 10.10
CA ILE A 98 -2.87 -0.32 10.08
C ILE A 98 -1.96 -1.53 9.98
N THR A 99 -0.74 -1.30 9.47
CA THR A 99 0.37 -2.24 9.55
C THR A 99 1.06 -2.09 10.90
N LEU A 100 1.23 -3.18 11.62
CA LEU A 100 1.94 -3.19 12.90
C LEU A 100 3.44 -2.87 12.70
N GLN A 101 4.09 -2.40 13.77
CA GLN A 101 5.51 -2.05 13.80
C GLN A 101 5.91 -0.94 12.82
N LYS A 102 4.99 0.00 12.56
CA LYS A 102 5.20 1.15 11.68
C LYS A 102 4.91 2.47 12.39
N GLY A 103 5.51 3.54 11.87
CA GLY A 103 5.21 4.91 12.24
C GLY A 103 4.07 5.52 11.40
N TYR A 104 3.26 6.35 12.06
CA TYR A 104 2.15 7.08 11.46
C TYR A 104 2.12 8.53 11.94
N THR A 105 1.60 9.44 11.11
CA THR A 105 1.18 10.77 11.53
C THR A 105 -0.30 11.00 11.24
N ILE A 106 -0.98 11.71 12.14
CA ILE A 106 -2.41 11.99 12.08
C ILE A 106 -2.63 13.50 12.15
N HIS A 107 -3.47 13.98 11.24
CA HIS A 107 -3.73 15.37 10.94
C HIS A 107 -5.23 15.60 10.88
N TRP A 108 -5.63 16.85 11.07
CA TRP A 108 -7.03 17.25 11.16
C TRP A 108 -7.32 18.36 10.15
N ASP A 109 -8.47 18.28 9.47
CA ASP A 109 -8.90 19.33 8.53
C ASP A 109 -9.28 20.65 9.22
N LYS A 110 -9.49 20.60 10.54
CA LYS A 110 -9.85 21.73 11.42
C LYS A 110 -8.97 21.69 12.68
N ALA A 111 -9.34 22.45 13.71
CA ALA A 111 -8.66 22.43 15.00
C ALA A 111 -8.60 21.00 15.56
N ALA A 112 -7.44 20.64 16.12
CA ALA A 112 -7.24 19.35 16.77
C ALA A 112 -8.23 19.17 17.94
N PRO A 113 -8.68 17.94 18.20
CA PRO A 113 -9.62 17.66 19.28
C PRO A 113 -8.94 17.77 20.64
N GLU A 114 -9.59 18.48 21.57
CA GLU A 114 -9.15 18.60 22.98
C GLU A 114 -9.13 17.25 23.70
N GLU A 115 -9.96 16.30 23.26
CA GLU A 115 -10.03 14.97 23.85
C GLU A 115 -10.09 13.87 22.77
N LEU A 116 -9.10 12.97 22.84
CA LEU A 116 -9.02 11.76 22.03
C LEU A 116 -9.06 10.51 22.91
N THR A 117 -9.75 9.48 22.46
CA THR A 117 -9.61 8.11 22.98
C THR A 117 -9.23 7.17 21.85
N ILE A 118 -8.12 6.47 22.02
CA ILE A 118 -7.53 5.55 21.04
C ILE A 118 -7.66 4.14 21.58
N TRP A 119 -8.36 3.28 20.85
CA TRP A 119 -8.58 1.88 21.22
C TRP A 119 -7.69 0.97 20.38
N LEU A 120 -7.03 0.02 21.03
CA LEU A 120 -6.23 -1.00 20.36
C LEU A 120 -7.13 -2.21 20.09
N ILE A 121 -7.46 -2.44 18.81
CA ILE A 121 -8.37 -3.49 18.37
C ILE A 121 -7.61 -4.51 17.53
N ASN A 122 -7.71 -5.77 17.90
CA ASN A 122 -6.99 -6.89 17.29
C ASN A 122 -5.47 -6.81 17.40
N PHE A 123 -4.94 -6.14 18.43
CA PHE A 123 -3.53 -6.21 18.80
C PHE A 123 -3.29 -7.45 19.66
N ASN A 124 -2.24 -8.21 19.37
CA ASN A 124 -1.72 -9.22 20.28
C ASN A 124 -0.75 -8.56 21.26
N LYS A 125 -0.43 -9.25 22.36
CA LYS A 125 0.53 -8.74 23.32
C LYS A 125 1.85 -8.40 22.64
N ASN A 126 2.38 -7.23 22.98
CA ASN A 126 3.57 -6.62 22.39
C ASN A 126 3.44 -6.06 20.98
N ASP A 127 2.32 -6.27 20.29
CA ASP A 127 2.05 -5.56 19.04
C ASP A 127 2.03 -4.05 19.32
N TRP A 128 2.62 -3.29 18.42
CA TRP A 128 2.77 -1.86 18.60
C TRP A 128 2.72 -1.08 17.28
N ILE A 129 2.39 0.20 17.39
CA ILE A 129 2.60 1.22 16.37
C ILE A 129 3.15 2.49 17.02
N GLN A 130 3.85 3.32 16.25
CA GLN A 130 4.19 4.68 16.68
C GLN A 130 3.26 5.66 15.95
N VAL A 131 2.66 6.59 16.68
CA VAL A 131 1.74 7.57 16.09
C VAL A 131 2.05 8.98 16.58
N GLY A 132 2.12 9.92 15.65
CA GLY A 132 2.22 11.36 15.90
C GLY A 132 0.87 12.04 15.65
N PHE A 133 0.32 12.75 16.62
CA PHE A 133 -0.91 13.53 16.45
C PHE A 133 -0.57 15.01 16.29
N CYS A 134 -1.09 15.66 15.24
CA CYS A 134 -0.88 17.07 15.00
C CYS A 134 -1.71 17.94 15.95
N TYR A 135 -1.02 18.82 16.66
CA TYR A 135 -1.56 19.82 17.57
C TYR A 135 -0.81 21.16 17.35
N PRO A 136 -1.44 22.31 17.64
CA PRO A 136 -0.77 23.60 17.54
C PRO A 136 0.31 23.76 18.63
N LYS A 137 1.30 24.62 18.36
CA LYS A 137 2.39 24.95 19.30
C LYS A 137 1.83 25.52 20.62
N GLY A 138 2.51 25.27 21.73
CA GLY A 138 2.03 25.64 23.07
C GLY A 138 0.93 24.75 23.66
N THR A 139 0.55 23.66 22.98
CA THR A 139 -0.39 22.67 23.54
C THR A 139 0.27 21.87 24.67
N THR A 140 -0.45 21.66 25.77
CA THR A 140 -0.02 20.79 26.88
C THR A 140 -0.92 19.57 27.00
N PHE A 141 -0.38 18.45 27.49
CA PHE A 141 -1.06 17.15 27.42
C PHE A 141 -1.15 16.46 28.78
N SER A 142 -2.33 15.88 29.05
CA SER A 142 -2.56 14.90 30.10
C SER A 142 -3.00 13.59 29.45
N ILE A 143 -2.15 12.57 29.52
CA ILE A 143 -2.35 11.30 28.81
C ILE A 143 -2.34 10.15 29.80
N LEU A 144 -3.32 9.24 29.66
CA LEU A 144 -3.44 8.05 30.48
C LEU A 144 -3.77 6.82 29.63
N SER A 145 -3.43 5.64 30.15
CA SER A 145 -3.92 4.36 29.64
C SER A 145 -4.93 3.78 30.61
N ASP A 146 -5.93 3.11 30.04
CA ASP A 146 -6.94 2.40 30.80
C ASP A 146 -7.46 1.19 29.99
N ILE A 147 -8.16 0.29 30.70
CA ILE A 147 -8.77 -0.89 30.11
C ILE A 147 -10.27 -0.80 30.32
N HIS A 148 -11.02 -0.95 29.24
CA HIS A 148 -12.47 -0.97 29.27
C HIS A 148 -12.98 -2.41 29.18
N ASP A 149 -13.60 -2.87 30.26
CA ASP A 149 -14.34 -4.12 30.28
C ASP A 149 -15.72 -3.90 29.66
N ARG A 150 -15.94 -4.50 28.49
CA ARG A 150 -17.21 -4.34 27.73
C ARG A 150 -18.37 -5.09 28.39
N LEU A 151 -18.11 -6.17 29.11
CA LEU A 151 -19.14 -6.97 29.79
C LEU A 151 -19.62 -6.25 31.04
N LEU A 152 -18.68 -5.78 31.86
CA LEU A 152 -19.00 -5.04 33.09
C LEU A 152 -19.34 -3.56 32.84
N LYS A 153 -19.09 -3.06 31.62
CA LYS A 153 -19.18 -1.63 31.26
C LYS A 153 -18.38 -0.73 32.19
N LYS A 154 -17.26 -1.24 32.72
CA LYS A 154 -16.39 -0.53 33.67
C LYS A 154 -15.04 -0.23 33.03
N THR A 155 -14.44 0.88 33.43
CA THR A 155 -13.11 1.26 32.95
C THR A 155 -12.16 1.40 34.12
N TYR A 156 -10.98 0.81 33.99
CA TYR A 156 -9.95 0.77 35.02
C TYR A 156 -8.68 1.45 34.50
N LYS A 157 -8.22 2.47 35.22
CA LYS A 157 -6.96 3.16 34.91
C LYS A 157 -5.78 2.21 35.10
N THR A 158 -4.92 2.11 34.09
CA THR A 158 -3.73 1.25 34.11
C THR A 158 -2.44 2.03 34.20
N GLY A 159 -2.39 3.25 33.67
CA GLY A 159 -1.15 4.02 33.65
C GLY A 159 -1.33 5.50 33.34
N VAL A 160 -0.23 6.23 33.48
CA VAL A 160 -0.09 7.66 33.13
C VAL A 160 1.14 7.81 32.26
N PHE A 161 1.09 8.75 31.31
CA PHE A 161 2.25 9.04 30.47
C PHE A 161 2.97 10.30 30.92
N TYR A 162 4.29 10.28 30.78
CA TYR A 162 5.19 11.37 31.13
C TYR A 162 5.93 11.89 29.90
N PRO A 163 6.29 13.18 29.84
CA PRO A 163 7.06 13.71 28.74
C PRO A 163 8.45 13.07 28.68
N ALA A 164 8.91 12.77 27.47
CA ALA A 164 10.26 12.36 27.14
C ALA A 164 10.94 13.44 26.28
N LEU A 165 12.26 13.55 26.41
CA LEU A 165 13.06 14.53 25.65
C LEU A 165 13.35 14.08 24.22
N GLN A 166 13.23 12.78 23.93
CA GLN A 166 13.61 12.17 22.65
C GLN A 166 12.67 11.01 22.29
N MET A 167 12.48 10.79 20.99
CA MET A 167 11.59 9.76 20.43
C MET A 167 11.98 8.33 20.82
N ASP A 168 13.28 8.04 20.94
CA ASP A 168 13.79 6.71 21.29
C ASP A 168 13.45 6.29 22.73
N LYS A 169 12.97 7.22 23.56
CA LYS A 169 12.55 6.98 24.95
C LYS A 169 11.05 6.71 25.11
N LEU A 170 10.32 6.50 24.02
CA LEU A 170 8.88 6.16 24.05
C LEU A 170 8.56 4.73 24.50
N GLU A 171 9.57 3.91 24.81
CA GLU A 171 9.36 2.55 25.29
C GLU A 171 8.72 2.47 26.68
N TYR A 172 7.80 1.52 26.85
CA TYR A 172 7.25 1.16 28.16
C TYR A 172 8.30 0.43 28.98
N ARG A 173 9.02 1.15 29.86
CA ARG A 173 9.87 0.50 30.87
C ARG A 173 9.06 -0.13 32.01
N TYR A 174 7.87 0.40 32.28
CA TYR A 174 6.97 -0.09 33.31
C TYR A 174 5.52 -0.12 32.79
N PRO A 175 4.73 -1.16 33.09
CA PRO A 175 3.34 -1.27 32.59
C PRO A 175 2.43 -0.10 32.98
N THR A 176 2.75 0.59 34.07
CA THR A 176 1.95 1.71 34.61
C THR A 176 2.48 3.10 34.23
N LYS A 177 3.63 3.18 33.55
CA LYS A 177 4.26 4.43 33.13
C LYS A 177 4.56 4.39 31.63
N GLY A 178 3.78 5.15 30.87
CA GLY A 178 4.06 5.42 29.46
C GLY A 178 4.91 6.68 29.29
N TYR A 179 5.41 6.91 28.09
CA TYR A 179 6.10 8.14 27.72
C TYR A 179 5.54 8.70 26.42
N TYR A 180 5.54 10.02 26.30
CA TYR A 180 5.18 10.74 25.07
C TYR A 180 6.28 11.74 24.72
N TYR A 181 6.44 12.05 23.45
CA TYR A 181 7.40 13.03 22.96
C TYR A 181 6.64 14.12 22.22
N TRP A 182 6.87 15.37 22.61
CA TRP A 182 6.26 16.53 21.97
C TRP A 182 7.31 17.22 21.10
N ASP A 183 7.15 17.11 19.79
CA ASP A 183 8.00 17.83 18.83
C ASP A 183 7.38 19.18 18.53
N GLU A 184 7.76 20.20 19.29
CA GLU A 184 7.19 21.54 19.16
C GLU A 184 7.50 22.21 17.81
N ASP A 185 8.59 21.81 17.15
CA ASP A 185 8.96 22.34 15.84
C ASP A 185 7.93 21.95 14.78
N THR A 186 7.53 20.68 14.76
CA THR A 186 6.55 20.13 13.81
C THR A 186 5.12 20.17 14.31
N GLY A 187 4.88 20.31 15.61
CA GLY A 187 3.55 20.25 16.22
C GLY A 187 3.02 18.83 16.41
N LEU A 188 3.89 17.81 16.48
CA LEU A 188 3.48 16.41 16.58
C LEU A 188 3.69 15.86 18.00
N LEU A 189 2.60 15.34 18.58
CA LEU A 189 2.61 14.54 19.80
C LEU A 189 2.80 13.08 19.44
N PHE A 190 3.97 12.52 19.74
CA PHE A 190 4.28 11.13 19.50
C PHE A 190 4.04 10.23 20.70
N LEU A 191 3.42 9.09 20.42
CA LEU A 191 3.13 8.01 21.35
C LEU A 191 3.52 6.68 20.70
N LYS A 192 4.09 5.77 21.49
CA LYS A 192 4.16 4.35 21.13
C LYS A 192 2.93 3.66 21.70
N LEU A 193 2.02 3.20 20.85
CA LEU A 193 0.84 2.45 21.27
C LEU A 193 1.23 0.96 21.26
N LYS A 194 1.26 0.32 22.42
CA LYS A 194 1.67 -1.09 22.56
C LYS A 194 0.70 -1.85 23.45
N ALA A 195 0.14 -2.93 22.94
CA ALA A 195 -0.74 -3.81 23.71
C ALA A 195 0.06 -4.58 24.77
N GLN A 196 -0.48 -4.63 25.99
CA GLN A 196 0.20 -5.15 27.17
C GLN A 196 -0.31 -6.54 27.59
N HIS A 197 -1.51 -6.91 27.16
CA HIS A 197 -2.18 -8.13 27.63
C HIS A 197 -2.43 -9.14 26.50
N GLU A 198 -2.49 -10.41 26.89
CA GLU A 198 -2.76 -11.51 25.95
C GLU A 198 -4.21 -11.43 25.44
N LYS A 199 -4.41 -11.90 24.21
CA LYS A 199 -5.69 -11.94 23.53
C LYS A 199 -6.00 -13.38 23.13
N GLU A 200 -7.22 -13.83 23.37
CA GLU A 200 -7.65 -15.14 22.89
C GLU A 200 -7.72 -15.18 21.34
N PRO A 201 -7.58 -16.37 20.74
CA PRO A 201 -7.82 -16.53 19.30
C PRO A 201 -9.19 -15.96 18.91
N PHE A 202 -9.25 -15.21 17.80
CA PHE A 202 -10.46 -14.54 17.28
C PHE A 202 -11.07 -13.42 18.14
N ALA A 203 -10.61 -13.21 19.38
CA ALA A 203 -11.05 -12.06 20.16
C ALA A 203 -10.54 -10.74 19.55
N PHE A 204 -11.27 -9.65 19.72
CA PHE A 204 -10.83 -8.31 19.29
C PHE A 204 -10.02 -7.57 20.36
N CYS A 205 -10.21 -7.92 21.63
CA CYS A 205 -9.60 -7.24 22.77
C CYS A 205 -8.94 -8.26 23.69
N SER A 206 -8.02 -7.79 24.54
CA SER A 206 -7.32 -8.64 25.50
C SER A 206 -8.29 -9.36 26.44
N ASN A 207 -7.79 -10.41 27.11
CA ASN A 207 -8.51 -11.12 28.16
C ASN A 207 -8.87 -10.25 29.39
N ARG A 208 -8.32 -9.03 29.50
CA ARG A 208 -8.66 -8.06 30.55
C ARG A 208 -9.67 -7.00 30.09
N GLY A 209 -10.03 -6.97 28.82
CA GLY A 209 -10.82 -5.91 28.19
C GLY A 209 -10.07 -5.19 27.08
N CYS A 210 -10.68 -4.15 26.52
CA CYS A 210 -10.07 -3.38 25.43
C CYS A 210 -9.12 -2.33 26.00
N GLU A 211 -7.85 -2.43 25.63
CA GLU A 211 -6.83 -1.45 25.99
C GLU A 211 -7.06 -0.14 25.21
N ARG A 212 -7.02 0.98 25.91
CA ARG A 212 -7.20 2.30 25.30
C ARG A 212 -6.27 3.34 25.92
N ILE A 213 -5.95 4.37 25.13
CA ILE A 213 -5.17 5.54 25.52
C ILE A 213 -6.08 6.76 25.41
N ARG A 214 -6.17 7.57 26.47
CA ARG A 214 -6.93 8.82 26.47
C ARG A 214 -5.98 10.00 26.55
N ILE A 215 -6.11 10.92 25.59
CA ILE A 215 -5.34 12.16 25.50
C ILE A 215 -6.30 13.30 25.81
N LYS A 216 -5.93 14.14 26.78
CA LYS A 216 -6.53 15.46 26.99
C LYS A 216 -5.50 16.52 26.67
N ALA A 217 -5.82 17.38 25.71
CA ALA A 217 -4.98 18.47 25.25
C ALA A 217 -5.58 19.79 25.72
N ASN A 218 -4.75 20.64 26.32
CA ASN A 218 -5.08 22.03 26.59
C ASN A 218 -4.50 22.88 25.44
N ILE A 219 -5.38 23.26 24.53
CA ILE A 219 -5.04 23.89 23.25
C ILE A 219 -5.15 25.41 23.40
N PRO A 220 -4.17 26.21 22.94
CA PRO A 220 -4.26 27.67 22.94
C PRO A 220 -5.50 28.18 22.18
N LYS A 221 -6.02 29.35 22.57
CA LYS A 221 -7.19 29.95 21.89
C LYS A 221 -6.84 30.36 20.45
N GLN A 222 -7.85 30.37 19.57
CA GLN A 222 -7.76 30.83 18.16
C GLN A 222 -6.85 29.98 17.26
N THR A 223 -6.92 28.66 17.38
CA THR A 223 -6.14 27.75 16.54
C THR A 223 -6.93 27.34 15.30
N GLY A 224 -6.31 27.50 14.12
CA GLY A 224 -6.87 27.08 12.84
C GLY A 224 -6.75 25.57 12.60
N THR A 225 -6.68 25.19 11.33
CA THR A 225 -6.46 23.80 10.88
C THR A 225 -5.18 23.21 11.49
N SER A 226 -5.29 22.00 12.03
CA SER A 226 -4.16 21.26 12.63
C SER A 226 -3.62 20.23 11.64
N ASP A 227 -2.87 20.75 10.65
CA ASP A 227 -2.20 19.95 9.64
C ASP A 227 -0.69 20.21 9.58
N CYS A 228 0.06 19.27 10.13
CA CYS A 228 1.51 19.34 10.30
C CYS A 228 2.29 18.71 9.12
N GLU A 229 1.65 18.28 8.03
CA GLU A 229 2.28 17.41 7.01
C GLU A 229 3.54 18.04 6.40
N ALA A 230 3.47 19.31 6.01
CA ALA A 230 4.58 20.03 5.40
C ALA A 230 5.80 20.21 6.33
N LEU A 231 5.57 20.25 7.65
CA LEU A 231 6.64 20.30 8.65
C LEU A 231 7.15 18.91 9.03
N ALA A 232 6.28 17.89 8.94
CA ALA A 232 6.57 16.53 9.32
C ALA A 232 7.43 15.78 8.28
N TYR A 233 7.23 16.05 6.99
CA TYR A 233 7.93 15.34 5.92
C TYR A 233 8.86 16.26 5.13
N PRO A 234 10.11 15.84 4.85
CA PRO A 234 10.63 14.47 4.99
C PRO A 234 11.25 14.13 6.37
N LYS A 235 11.13 14.99 7.40
CA LYS A 235 11.76 14.77 8.73
C LYS A 235 11.44 13.38 9.33
N TYR A 236 10.19 12.91 9.22
CA TYR A 236 9.75 11.59 9.70
C TYR A 236 9.53 10.56 8.59
N ALA A 237 10.07 10.78 7.39
CA ALA A 237 9.98 9.79 6.33
C ALA A 237 10.78 8.53 6.72
N GLU A 238 10.13 7.38 6.68
CA GLU A 238 10.77 6.09 6.92
C GLU A 238 11.11 5.40 5.60
N LYS A 239 12.08 4.49 5.61
CA LYS A 239 12.36 3.67 4.44
C LYS A 239 11.31 2.55 4.35
N PRO A 240 10.68 2.32 3.18
CA PRO A 240 9.81 1.17 2.97
C PRO A 240 10.52 -0.15 3.30
N THR A 241 9.95 -0.91 4.23
CA THR A 241 10.37 -2.29 4.53
C THR A 241 9.19 -3.25 4.38
N VAL A 242 9.50 -4.51 4.09
CA VAL A 242 8.53 -5.60 3.98
C VAL A 242 8.87 -6.60 5.09
N ASP A 243 8.11 -6.57 6.17
CA ASP A 243 8.42 -7.38 7.36
C ASP A 243 7.83 -8.79 7.24
N VAL A 244 6.68 -8.92 6.57
CA VAL A 244 6.06 -10.20 6.24
C VAL A 244 6.20 -10.42 4.73
N PRO A 245 6.96 -11.43 4.27
CA PRO A 245 7.12 -11.70 2.84
C PRO A 245 5.80 -12.19 2.23
N MET A 246 5.65 -11.97 0.93
CA MET A 246 4.49 -12.49 0.21
C MET A 246 4.45 -14.02 0.28
N PRO A 247 3.28 -14.63 0.57
CA PRO A 247 3.12 -16.07 0.48
C PRO A 247 3.37 -16.58 -0.93
N LYS A 248 3.68 -17.87 -1.06
CA LYS A 248 3.87 -18.51 -2.36
C LYS A 248 2.50 -18.78 -3.00
N LYS A 249 2.43 -18.56 -4.30
CA LYS A 249 1.28 -18.94 -5.11
C LYS A 249 1.06 -20.46 -5.08
N LEU A 250 -0.20 -20.88 -5.01
CA LEU A 250 -0.58 -22.28 -5.13
C LEU A 250 -0.18 -22.83 -6.52
N PRO A 251 0.33 -24.07 -6.61
CA PRO A 251 0.63 -24.67 -7.90
C PRO A 251 -0.65 -24.90 -8.71
N SER A 252 -0.60 -24.69 -10.04
CA SER A 252 -1.74 -24.87 -10.94
C SER A 252 -2.38 -26.27 -10.86
N ALA A 253 -1.62 -27.31 -10.50
CA ALA A 253 -2.14 -28.67 -10.31
C ALA A 253 -3.12 -28.80 -9.13
N HIS A 254 -3.07 -27.88 -8.15
CA HIS A 254 -3.97 -27.83 -7.01
C HIS A 254 -5.20 -26.96 -7.28
N MET A 255 -5.29 -26.34 -8.46
CA MET A 255 -6.40 -25.48 -8.84
C MET A 255 -7.50 -26.29 -9.51
N ILE A 256 -8.63 -26.43 -8.82
CA ILE A 256 -9.84 -27.11 -9.33
C ILE A 256 -10.59 -26.20 -10.35
N LYS A 257 -10.29 -24.89 -10.37
CA LYS A 257 -10.99 -23.89 -11.17
C LYS A 257 -10.37 -23.75 -12.57
N LYS A 258 -11.23 -23.55 -13.58
CA LYS A 258 -10.80 -23.15 -14.94
C LYS A 258 -10.21 -21.74 -14.96
N ASP A 259 -10.69 -20.88 -14.07
CA ASP A 259 -10.24 -19.51 -13.92
C ASP A 259 -9.10 -19.45 -12.90
N HIS A 260 -8.01 -18.80 -13.28
CA HIS A 260 -6.83 -18.63 -12.44
C HIS A 260 -6.11 -17.32 -12.77
N PHE A 261 -5.15 -16.92 -11.95
CA PHE A 261 -4.31 -15.77 -12.21
C PHE A 261 -3.03 -16.15 -12.95
N VAL A 262 -2.51 -15.23 -13.74
CA VAL A 262 -1.11 -15.21 -14.18
C VAL A 262 -0.41 -14.10 -13.43
N GLU A 263 0.61 -14.45 -12.65
CA GLU A 263 1.44 -13.49 -11.94
C GLU A 263 2.45 -12.87 -12.90
N LEU A 264 2.44 -11.55 -13.04
CA LEU A 264 3.33 -10.77 -13.89
C LEU A 264 4.14 -9.80 -13.05
N LYS A 265 5.47 -9.94 -13.07
CA LYS A 265 6.40 -8.98 -12.48
C LYS A 265 7.35 -8.46 -13.55
N ILE A 266 7.30 -7.16 -13.82
CA ILE A 266 8.09 -6.50 -14.86
C ILE A 266 8.85 -5.37 -14.19
N GLU A 267 10.16 -5.38 -14.31
CA GLU A 267 11.01 -4.33 -13.77
C GLU A 267 12.00 -3.87 -14.83
N SER A 268 12.28 -2.58 -14.82
CA SER A 268 13.40 -1.98 -15.55
C SER A 268 13.94 -0.82 -14.73
N TYR A 269 15.22 -0.87 -14.35
CA TYR A 269 15.81 0.13 -13.46
C TYR A 269 17.31 0.33 -13.71
N LYS A 270 17.80 1.51 -13.35
CA LYS A 270 19.22 1.86 -13.32
C LYS A 270 19.79 1.55 -11.94
N THR A 271 20.91 0.84 -11.89
CA THR A 271 21.73 0.71 -10.69
C THR A 271 22.97 1.59 -10.80
N LYS A 272 23.39 2.15 -9.67
CA LYS A 272 24.64 2.91 -9.58
C LYS A 272 25.52 2.24 -8.53
N TYR A 273 26.58 1.58 -8.98
CA TYR A 273 27.64 1.07 -8.11
C TYR A 273 28.93 1.83 -8.40
N TYR A 274 29.29 2.75 -7.52
CA TYR A 274 30.44 3.65 -7.68
C TYR A 274 30.40 4.41 -9.02
N HIS A 275 31.23 4.01 -9.99
CA HIS A 275 31.35 4.60 -11.33
C HIS A 275 30.62 3.81 -12.43
N LEU A 276 30.07 2.63 -12.11
CA LEU A 276 29.35 1.79 -13.06
C LEU A 276 27.85 2.09 -12.96
N LYS A 277 27.29 2.60 -14.06
CA LYS A 277 25.85 2.62 -14.30
C LYS A 277 25.51 1.36 -15.08
N ASP A 278 24.72 0.48 -14.47
CA ASP A 278 24.24 -0.71 -15.14
C ASP A 278 22.72 -0.73 -15.13
N ASP A 279 22.14 -1.19 -16.25
CA ASP A 279 20.71 -1.21 -16.49
C ASP A 279 20.21 -2.66 -16.40
N PHE A 280 19.19 -2.85 -15.57
CA PHE A 280 18.55 -4.14 -15.38
C PHE A 280 17.14 -4.08 -15.93
N ALA A 281 16.73 -5.11 -16.66
CA ALA A 281 15.34 -5.30 -17.03
C ALA A 281 15.01 -6.78 -17.12
N TYR A 282 13.84 -7.15 -16.60
CA TYR A 282 13.35 -8.51 -16.71
C TYR A 282 11.83 -8.55 -16.68
N ILE A 283 11.30 -9.64 -17.22
CA ILE A 283 9.88 -10.02 -17.14
C ILE A 283 9.82 -11.36 -16.44
N SER A 284 9.03 -11.48 -15.39
CA SER A 284 8.70 -12.73 -14.72
C SER A 284 7.23 -13.05 -14.92
N VAL A 285 6.95 -14.29 -15.31
CA VAL A 285 5.60 -14.82 -15.49
C VAL A 285 5.49 -16.09 -14.64
N ASP A 286 4.62 -16.08 -13.63
CA ASP A 286 4.46 -17.16 -12.64
C ASP A 286 5.80 -17.65 -12.08
N GLY A 287 6.63 -16.71 -11.62
CA GLY A 287 7.98 -16.97 -11.09
C GLY A 287 9.06 -17.28 -12.13
N LYS A 288 8.72 -17.53 -13.40
CA LYS A 288 9.71 -17.75 -14.48
C LYS A 288 10.23 -16.43 -15.02
N SER A 289 11.47 -16.08 -14.64
CA SER A 289 12.11 -14.82 -15.01
C SER A 289 12.88 -14.88 -16.33
N PHE A 290 12.74 -13.83 -17.13
CA PHE A 290 13.39 -13.61 -18.41
C PHE A 290 14.12 -12.28 -18.41
N TYR A 291 15.43 -12.31 -18.23
CA TYR A 291 16.27 -11.12 -18.23
C TYR A 291 16.58 -10.66 -19.65
N LEU A 292 16.59 -9.34 -19.85
CA LEU A 292 17.03 -8.70 -21.07
C LEU A 292 18.53 -8.41 -20.95
N SER A 293 19.35 -9.11 -21.74
CA SER A 293 20.81 -8.97 -21.70
C SER A 293 21.27 -7.70 -22.42
N GLU A 294 20.69 -7.39 -23.57
CA GLU A 294 21.10 -6.29 -24.46
C GLU A 294 20.16 -5.08 -24.41
N GLU A 295 20.66 -3.91 -24.82
CA GLU A 295 19.84 -2.71 -24.94
C GLU A 295 18.76 -2.85 -26.03
N GLY A 296 17.53 -2.47 -25.68
CA GLY A 296 16.39 -2.59 -26.57
C GLY A 296 15.11 -2.98 -25.84
N ILE A 297 14.26 -3.74 -26.51
CA ILE A 297 12.92 -4.11 -26.03
C ILE A 297 12.78 -5.62 -26.03
N GLN A 298 12.27 -6.17 -24.95
CA GLN A 298 11.85 -7.55 -24.87
C GLN A 298 10.33 -7.65 -24.93
N VAL A 299 9.82 -8.64 -25.66
CA VAL A 299 8.40 -9.00 -25.76
C VAL A 299 8.23 -10.44 -25.30
N VAL A 300 7.30 -10.67 -24.37
CA VAL A 300 6.86 -11.99 -23.92
C VAL A 300 5.37 -12.10 -24.22
N VAL A 301 4.98 -13.17 -24.89
CA VAL A 301 3.60 -13.44 -25.32
C VAL A 301 3.05 -14.59 -24.49
N ILE A 302 1.90 -14.36 -23.88
CA ILE A 302 1.21 -15.29 -22.99
C ILE A 302 -0.17 -15.57 -23.59
N ASP A 303 -0.54 -16.84 -23.66
CA ASP A 303 -1.86 -17.25 -24.11
C ASP A 303 -2.93 -16.72 -23.15
N GLY A 304 -3.90 -15.99 -23.68
CA GLY A 304 -4.96 -15.37 -22.88
C GLY A 304 -6.03 -16.35 -22.40
N HIS A 305 -5.98 -17.63 -22.78
CA HIS A 305 -6.93 -18.66 -22.33
C HIS A 305 -6.33 -19.60 -21.27
N GLU A 306 -5.07 -20.02 -21.45
CA GLU A 306 -4.37 -20.93 -20.54
C GLU A 306 -3.32 -20.25 -19.66
N GLY A 307 -2.93 -19.00 -19.96
CA GLY A 307 -1.95 -18.28 -19.16
C GLY A 307 -0.50 -18.75 -19.39
N LYS A 308 -0.28 -19.63 -20.36
CA LYS A 308 1.05 -20.16 -20.68
C LYS A 308 1.83 -19.24 -21.59
N ILE A 309 3.13 -19.15 -21.36
CA ILE A 309 4.04 -18.44 -22.26
C ILE A 309 4.12 -19.20 -23.59
N VAL A 310 3.79 -18.51 -24.69
CA VAL A 310 3.77 -19.11 -26.05
C VAL A 310 4.92 -18.61 -26.94
N ASN A 311 5.44 -17.42 -26.68
CA ASN A 311 6.53 -16.85 -27.47
C ASN A 311 7.32 -15.80 -26.67
N ARG A 312 8.57 -15.58 -27.05
CA ARG A 312 9.45 -14.52 -26.54
C ARG A 312 10.35 -14.04 -27.66
N MET A 313 10.49 -12.72 -27.80
CA MET A 313 11.41 -12.08 -28.75
C MET A 313 12.09 -10.87 -28.12
N SER A 314 13.33 -10.59 -28.49
CA SER A 314 14.04 -9.38 -28.08
C SER A 314 14.51 -8.60 -29.31
N PHE A 315 14.29 -7.29 -29.30
CA PHE A 315 14.62 -6.37 -30.38
C PHE A 315 15.69 -5.39 -29.90
N LYS A 316 16.89 -5.53 -30.44
CA LYS A 316 18.02 -4.65 -30.14
C LYS A 316 17.72 -3.22 -30.57
N ASN A 317 18.30 -2.24 -29.89
CA ASN A 317 18.10 -0.83 -30.22
C ASN A 317 18.45 -0.50 -31.69
N ILE A 318 19.49 -1.13 -32.26
CA ILE A 318 19.88 -0.96 -33.67
C ILE A 318 18.78 -1.40 -34.65
N ILE A 319 18.02 -2.44 -34.30
CA ILE A 319 16.88 -2.93 -35.10
C ILE A 319 15.70 -1.95 -34.99
N LEU A 320 15.43 -1.44 -33.79
CA LEU A 320 14.34 -0.47 -33.55
C LEU A 320 14.56 0.85 -34.31
N HIS A 321 15.82 1.21 -34.58
CA HIS A 321 16.20 2.35 -35.41
C HIS A 321 16.20 2.01 -36.90
N GLY A 322 16.87 0.93 -37.31
CA GLY A 322 17.10 0.62 -38.71
C GLY A 322 15.91 -0.04 -39.43
N ILE A 323 15.18 -0.94 -38.75
CA ILE A 323 14.13 -1.77 -39.35
C ILE A 323 12.95 -1.94 -38.37
N PRO A 324 12.22 -0.86 -38.02
CA PRO A 324 11.10 -0.92 -37.07
C PRO A 324 9.97 -1.85 -37.54
N ALA A 325 9.90 -2.18 -38.83
CA ALA A 325 8.95 -3.15 -39.38
C ALA A 325 9.07 -4.55 -38.73
N GLN A 326 10.24 -4.95 -38.21
CA GLN A 326 10.40 -6.28 -37.61
C GLN A 326 9.51 -6.48 -36.38
N ILE A 327 9.52 -5.54 -35.44
CA ILE A 327 8.66 -5.62 -34.24
C ILE A 327 7.19 -5.41 -34.56
N ILE A 328 6.88 -4.53 -35.55
CA ILE A 328 5.52 -4.33 -36.04
C ILE A 328 4.96 -5.63 -36.62
N ASN A 329 5.70 -6.29 -37.51
CA ASN A 329 5.30 -7.56 -38.11
C ASN A 329 5.20 -8.68 -37.07
N TYR A 330 6.15 -8.74 -36.13
CA TYR A 330 6.10 -9.70 -35.02
C TYR A 330 4.80 -9.55 -34.23
N VAL A 331 4.44 -8.33 -33.79
CA VAL A 331 3.21 -8.11 -33.01
C VAL A 331 1.94 -8.29 -33.85
N ASN A 332 1.97 -7.96 -35.13
CA ASN A 332 0.82 -8.22 -36.02
C ASN A 332 0.54 -9.71 -36.18
N ASN A 333 1.57 -10.55 -36.16
CA ASN A 333 1.47 -12.01 -36.27
C ASN A 333 1.20 -12.73 -34.92
N ILE A 334 1.13 -12.00 -33.80
CA ILE A 334 0.68 -12.57 -32.52
C ILE A 334 -0.79 -12.98 -32.67
N ARG A 335 -1.11 -14.20 -32.24
CA ARG A 335 -2.47 -14.73 -32.23
C ARG A 335 -3.38 -13.83 -31.37
N ASN A 336 -4.61 -13.60 -31.84
CA ASN A 336 -5.63 -12.96 -31.01
C ASN A 336 -5.86 -13.76 -29.73
N ASN A 337 -6.37 -13.09 -28.70
CA ASN A 337 -6.49 -13.61 -27.34
C ASN A 337 -5.13 -13.89 -26.68
N SER A 338 -4.18 -12.95 -26.82
CA SER A 338 -2.87 -13.03 -26.16
C SER A 338 -2.60 -11.82 -25.28
N ILE A 339 -2.06 -12.06 -24.09
CA ILE A 339 -1.47 -11.03 -23.23
C ILE A 339 -0.04 -10.79 -23.74
N VAL A 340 0.32 -9.52 -23.94
CA VAL A 340 1.64 -9.14 -24.47
C VAL A 340 2.33 -8.26 -23.45
N VAL A 341 3.46 -8.75 -22.94
CA VAL A 341 4.25 -8.09 -21.92
C VAL A 341 5.54 -7.57 -22.54
N MET A 342 5.86 -6.30 -22.30
CA MET A 342 7.07 -5.68 -22.84
C MET A 342 7.86 -4.97 -21.75
N THR A 343 9.18 -5.01 -21.85
CA THR A 343 10.09 -4.22 -21.01
C THR A 343 11.25 -3.70 -21.85
N SER A 344 11.90 -2.64 -21.37
CA SER A 344 13.04 -2.01 -22.04
C SER A 344 14.29 -2.07 -21.18
N LYS A 345 15.47 -2.13 -21.82
CA LYS A 345 16.79 -2.00 -21.19
C LYS A 345 17.63 -0.99 -21.96
N GLY A 346 18.47 -0.24 -21.26
CA GLY A 346 19.30 0.79 -21.89
C GLY A 346 18.48 1.99 -22.35
N ARG A 347 19.09 2.84 -23.18
CA ARG A 347 18.36 3.86 -23.94
C ARG A 347 17.79 3.22 -25.20
N PHE A 348 16.55 3.52 -25.53
CA PHE A 348 15.91 3.05 -26.76
C PHE A 348 15.24 4.20 -27.51
N VAL A 349 15.01 4.02 -28.81
CA VAL A 349 14.41 5.07 -29.64
C VAL A 349 12.93 5.27 -29.27
N SER A 350 12.65 6.27 -28.44
CA SER A 350 11.31 6.60 -27.91
C SER A 350 10.37 7.27 -28.93
N ARG A 351 10.89 7.78 -30.05
CA ARG A 351 10.14 8.46 -31.11
C ARG A 351 10.26 7.76 -32.48
N SER A 352 10.18 6.43 -32.49
CA SER A 352 10.28 5.62 -33.72
C SER A 352 8.91 5.01 -34.09
N PRO A 353 8.64 4.69 -35.37
CA PRO A 353 7.38 4.08 -35.82
C PRO A 353 6.98 2.81 -35.07
N TRP A 354 7.93 2.09 -34.46
CA TRP A 354 7.61 0.88 -33.69
C TRP A 354 6.69 1.17 -32.50
N THR A 355 6.68 2.38 -31.94
CA THR A 355 5.86 2.71 -30.75
C THR A 355 4.36 2.56 -30.99
N LYS A 356 3.91 2.64 -32.25
CA LYS A 356 2.52 2.34 -32.65
C LYS A 356 2.06 0.95 -32.22
N VAL A 357 3.00 0.00 -32.08
CA VAL A 357 2.73 -1.34 -31.54
C VAL A 357 2.04 -1.27 -30.18
N LEU A 358 2.44 -0.35 -29.30
CA LEU A 358 1.83 -0.19 -27.97
C LEU A 358 0.35 0.19 -28.10
N GLU A 359 0.01 1.07 -29.03
CA GLU A 359 -1.39 1.47 -29.31
C GLU A 359 -2.19 0.28 -29.87
N THR A 360 -1.61 -0.51 -30.77
CA THR A 360 -2.28 -1.72 -31.30
C THR A 360 -2.55 -2.78 -30.22
N LEU A 361 -1.76 -2.78 -29.15
CA LEU A 361 -1.92 -3.62 -27.97
C LEU A 361 -2.74 -2.96 -26.87
N GLY A 362 -3.32 -1.78 -27.17
CA GLY A 362 -4.28 -1.08 -26.34
C GLY A 362 -3.69 -0.09 -25.34
N ALA A 363 -2.47 0.42 -25.52
CA ALA A 363 -2.03 1.64 -24.83
C ALA A 363 -2.92 2.84 -25.23
N LYS A 364 -3.13 3.81 -24.34
CA LYS A 364 -3.84 5.07 -24.71
C LYS A 364 -2.89 5.92 -25.57
N PRO A 365 -3.33 6.53 -26.67
CA PRO A 365 -2.48 7.40 -27.47
C PRO A 365 -1.98 8.60 -26.66
N GLY A 366 -0.89 9.22 -27.12
CA GLY A 366 -0.30 10.40 -26.48
C GLY A 366 0.64 10.11 -25.30
N PHE A 367 1.07 8.86 -25.12
CA PHE A 367 2.12 8.53 -24.15
C PHE A 367 3.47 9.12 -24.57
N LYS A 368 4.35 9.37 -23.58
CA LYS A 368 5.74 9.78 -23.79
C LYS A 368 6.65 8.74 -23.17
N LEU A 369 7.43 8.04 -24.00
CA LEU A 369 8.37 7.03 -23.52
C LEU A 369 9.65 7.69 -23.01
N LYS A 370 10.07 7.30 -21.81
CA LYS A 370 11.34 7.64 -21.15
C LYS A 370 12.32 6.45 -21.23
N ASP A 371 13.48 6.58 -20.60
CA ASP A 371 14.56 5.58 -20.59
C ASP A 371 14.18 4.20 -20.03
N LYS A 372 13.15 4.13 -19.19
CA LYS A 372 12.63 2.89 -18.61
C LYS A 372 11.15 2.76 -18.94
N MET A 373 10.75 1.55 -19.30
CA MET A 373 9.38 1.21 -19.70
C MET A 373 9.05 -0.23 -19.35
N ALA A 374 7.86 -0.42 -18.78
CA ALA A 374 7.18 -1.69 -18.59
C ALA A 374 5.76 -1.57 -19.16
N PHE A 375 5.33 -2.57 -19.91
CA PHE A 375 4.03 -2.58 -20.56
C PHE A 375 3.35 -3.93 -20.44
N VAL A 376 2.06 -3.90 -20.12
CA VAL A 376 1.17 -5.07 -20.12
C VAL A 376 0.00 -4.72 -21.04
N GLY A 377 -0.02 -5.34 -22.21
CA GLY A 377 -0.99 -5.11 -23.27
C GLY A 377 -1.77 -6.37 -23.64
N TYR A 378 -2.69 -6.22 -24.58
CA TYR A 378 -3.53 -7.33 -25.04
C TYR A 378 -3.78 -7.26 -26.55
N LYS A 379 -3.62 -8.41 -27.22
CA LYS A 379 -3.95 -8.61 -28.62
C LYS A 379 -5.29 -9.34 -28.72
N GLY A 380 -6.35 -8.65 -29.12
CA GLY A 380 -7.67 -9.26 -29.27
C GLY A 380 -8.75 -8.29 -29.77
N SER A 381 -10.01 -8.72 -29.70
CA SER A 381 -11.18 -7.99 -30.22
C SER A 381 -11.73 -6.91 -29.28
N PHE A 382 -11.17 -6.78 -28.07
CA PHE A 382 -11.56 -5.80 -27.08
C PHE A 382 -10.33 -5.33 -26.30
N ARG A 383 -10.52 -4.26 -25.51
CA ARG A 383 -9.46 -3.66 -24.70
C ARG A 383 -9.72 -3.91 -23.22
N PRO A 384 -9.00 -4.84 -22.56
CA PRO A 384 -9.04 -4.99 -21.11
C PRO A 384 -8.67 -3.68 -20.39
N PHE A 385 -9.28 -3.42 -19.24
CA PHE A 385 -9.00 -2.22 -18.46
C PHE A 385 -7.67 -2.30 -17.70
N TRP A 386 -7.13 -3.50 -17.51
CA TRP A 386 -5.85 -3.74 -16.83
C TRP A 386 -4.63 -3.39 -17.69
N ILE A 387 -4.81 -3.00 -18.96
CA ILE A 387 -3.70 -2.58 -19.81
C ILE A 387 -2.99 -1.40 -19.16
N LYS A 388 -1.68 -1.55 -18.96
CA LYS A 388 -0.86 -0.60 -18.19
C LYS A 388 0.47 -0.36 -18.90
N LEU A 389 0.84 0.91 -19.04
CA LEU A 389 2.12 1.37 -19.56
C LEU A 389 2.74 2.28 -18.50
N GLU A 390 3.85 1.84 -17.92
CA GLU A 390 4.64 2.63 -16.97
C GLU A 390 5.94 3.07 -17.63
N THR A 391 6.33 4.32 -17.41
CA THR A 391 7.56 4.87 -17.98
C THR A 391 8.21 5.90 -17.05
N ASP A 392 9.51 5.74 -16.83
CA ASP A 392 10.30 6.59 -15.94
C ASP A 392 11.74 6.76 -16.45
N GLU A 393 12.49 7.71 -15.91
CA GLU A 393 13.90 7.91 -16.26
C GLU A 393 14.82 6.90 -15.55
N ASP A 394 14.48 6.53 -14.32
CA ASP A 394 15.37 5.76 -13.44
C ASP A 394 14.85 4.35 -13.18
N ALA A 395 13.55 4.19 -12.90
CA ALA A 395 12.99 2.88 -12.60
C ALA A 395 11.48 2.77 -12.86
N VAL A 396 11.06 1.64 -13.40
CA VAL A 396 9.65 1.23 -13.53
C VAL A 396 9.45 -0.17 -12.96
N ARG A 397 8.27 -0.38 -12.38
CA ARG A 397 7.82 -1.69 -11.89
C ARG A 397 6.32 -1.85 -12.16
N ILE A 398 5.95 -2.97 -12.75
CA ILE A 398 4.56 -3.46 -12.77
C ILE A 398 4.56 -4.82 -12.07
N PHE A 399 3.70 -4.99 -11.06
CA PHE A 399 3.50 -6.27 -10.39
C PHE A 399 2.00 -6.55 -10.26
N GLN A 400 1.49 -7.47 -11.08
CA GLN A 400 0.06 -7.71 -11.25
C GLN A 400 -0.27 -9.19 -11.29
N ALA A 401 -1.47 -9.56 -10.85
CA ALA A 401 -2.09 -10.84 -11.13
C ALA A 401 -3.27 -10.61 -12.09
N LEU A 402 -3.18 -11.19 -13.29
CA LEU A 402 -4.20 -11.05 -14.33
C LEU A 402 -5.06 -12.31 -14.43
N PRO A 403 -6.39 -12.19 -14.45
CA PRO A 403 -7.25 -13.36 -14.57
C PRO A 403 -7.21 -13.92 -15.99
N VAL A 404 -7.15 -15.24 -16.06
CA VAL A 404 -7.19 -16.05 -17.27
C VAL A 404 -8.29 -17.12 -17.08
N PRO A 405 -9.17 -17.35 -18.07
CA PRO A 405 -9.16 -16.76 -19.41
C PRO A 405 -9.52 -15.26 -19.44
N VAL A 406 -8.89 -14.51 -20.34
CA VAL A 406 -9.12 -13.09 -20.53
C VAL A 406 -10.46 -12.89 -21.24
N VAL A 407 -11.47 -12.45 -20.48
CA VAL A 407 -12.82 -12.23 -20.99
C VAL A 407 -13.20 -10.76 -21.05
N LYS A 408 -14.08 -10.40 -21.98
CA LYS A 408 -14.62 -9.04 -22.09
C LYS A 408 -15.58 -8.80 -20.93
N LYS A 409 -15.15 -8.01 -19.94
CA LYS A 409 -16.00 -7.61 -18.81
C LYS A 409 -16.87 -6.41 -19.20
N MET A 410 -18.13 -6.39 -18.75
CA MET A 410 -18.97 -5.22 -18.85
C MET A 410 -18.43 -4.12 -17.92
N LYS A 411 -18.50 -2.86 -18.37
CA LYS A 411 -18.25 -1.75 -17.46
C LYS A 411 -19.46 -1.65 -16.52
N LEU A 412 -19.22 -1.90 -15.23
CA LEU A 412 -20.16 -1.64 -14.15
C LEU A 412 -20.28 -0.14 -13.90
#